data_AF-A0A7S4Q737-F1
#
_entry.id   AF-A0A7S4Q737-F1
#
_cell.length_a   1.000
_cell.length_b   1.000
_cell.length_c   1.000
_cell.angle_alpha   90.00
_cell.angle_beta   90.00
_cell.angle_gamma   90.00
#
_symmetry.space_group_name_H-M   'P 1'
#
loop_
_entity.id
_entity.type
_entity.pdbx_description
1 polymer ?
#
loop_
_entity_poly.entity_id
_entity_poly.type
_entity_poly.pdbx_seq_one_letter_code
_entity_poly.pdbx_strand_id
1 'polypeptide(L)'
;ARAARRGGRWGVRPVLHARPPTPVPAAERRRAMAAATGPGPGAPTPPGVLAALEQAFGTDKVGETGYEIAAATCTSEAEKQEAKERGSSLLYGELLPAGVSKAMLPDRLGGALACGGKLLLELGMGSGKVALQIFLQCRSVGHVLGIELVPSRFAIAEAALLRLAEARPRAFRRLQHEPGRLLAVEELPGGRKLEFQCADFFSLGLDLTERSDVIFFAVNVPCKLFPQLCERLLRAKEGCRLFTYHSLETIWWINEPCPFLQCEANVPEADTFSTSWSPQGYRFFVYVCDRSRPPQITAGARNETFSEWQSIWDEQSQSYYFHNQETEDSQWEVPQSAGCWRAEWSQEHAAYFFWHLPSGHTQWEVPKCMADLGWGSVAADGSAA
;
A
#
# COMPACT_ATOMS: atom_id res chain seq x y z
N ALA A 1 -24.01 25.46 -63.57
CA ALA A 1 -22.95 25.57 -62.55
C ALA A 1 -23.41 26.49 -61.42
N ARG A 2 -23.83 25.91 -60.28
CA ARG A 2 -23.87 26.53 -58.93
C ARG A 2 -24.44 25.48 -57.96
N ALA A 3 -23.59 24.98 -57.08
CA ALA A 3 -23.88 23.92 -56.13
C ALA A 3 -24.66 24.44 -54.91
N ALA A 4 -25.57 23.60 -54.45
CA ALA A 4 -26.56 23.84 -53.41
C ALA A 4 -25.99 23.76 -51.98
N ARG A 5 -26.54 24.59 -51.09
CA ARG A 5 -26.34 24.53 -49.64
C ARG A 5 -27.10 23.32 -49.07
N ARG A 6 -26.41 22.46 -48.32
CA ARG A 6 -27.02 21.45 -47.44
C ARG A 6 -26.76 21.85 -45.99
N GLY A 7 -27.81 22.24 -45.28
CA GLY A 7 -27.81 22.39 -43.82
C GLY A 7 -28.06 21.02 -43.18
N GLY A 8 -27.08 20.51 -42.43
CA GLY A 8 -27.22 19.31 -41.62
C GLY A 8 -27.81 19.65 -40.25
N ARG A 9 -29.02 19.18 -39.97
CA ARG A 9 -29.58 19.11 -38.61
C ARG A 9 -28.90 17.95 -37.89
N TRP A 10 -28.17 18.24 -36.81
CA TRP A 10 -27.74 17.24 -35.83
C TRP A 10 -28.91 16.93 -34.92
N GLY A 11 -29.49 15.73 -35.07
CA GLY A 11 -30.52 15.22 -34.17
C GLY A 11 -29.87 14.64 -32.92
N VAL A 12 -30.16 15.24 -31.76
CA VAL A 12 -29.82 14.69 -30.44
C VAL A 12 -30.63 13.41 -30.25
N ARG A 13 -29.95 12.26 -30.13
CA ARG A 13 -30.59 11.00 -29.72
C ARG A 13 -30.77 11.00 -28.19
N PRO A 14 -31.93 10.57 -27.66
CA PRO A 14 -32.11 10.43 -26.22
C PRO A 14 -31.19 9.32 -25.68
N VAL A 15 -30.51 9.63 -24.58
CA VAL A 15 -29.74 8.68 -23.79
C VAL A 15 -30.73 7.73 -23.11
N LEU A 16 -30.78 6.48 -23.56
CA LEU A 16 -31.47 5.42 -22.84
C LEU A 16 -30.63 5.07 -21.61
N HIS A 17 -31.11 5.45 -20.42
CA HIS A 17 -30.54 4.98 -19.16
C HIS A 17 -30.61 3.46 -19.12
N ALA A 18 -29.45 2.81 -19.20
CA ALA A 18 -29.32 1.37 -18.97
C ALA A 18 -29.81 1.07 -17.54
N ARG A 19 -30.71 0.10 -17.40
CA ARG A 19 -31.12 -0.39 -16.08
C ARG A 19 -29.88 -0.91 -15.33
N PRO A 20 -29.74 -0.63 -14.03
CA PRO A 20 -28.66 -1.20 -13.25
C PRO A 20 -28.72 -2.74 -13.30
N PRO A 21 -27.58 -3.43 -13.39
CA PRO A 21 -27.55 -4.88 -13.46
C PRO A 21 -28.20 -5.46 -12.20
N THR A 22 -29.07 -6.45 -12.40
CA THR A 22 -29.70 -7.20 -11.31
C THR A 22 -28.62 -7.88 -10.47
N PRO A 23 -28.68 -7.78 -9.12
CA PRO A 23 -27.70 -8.43 -8.26
C PRO A 23 -27.74 -9.95 -8.46
N VAL A 24 -26.61 -10.51 -8.85
CA VAL A 24 -26.44 -11.97 -9.04
C VAL A 24 -26.53 -12.66 -7.67
N PRO A 25 -27.37 -13.71 -7.52
CA PRO A 25 -27.49 -14.48 -6.28
C PRO A 25 -26.14 -15.02 -5.80
N ALA A 26 -25.93 -15.02 -4.47
CA ALA A 26 -24.67 -15.45 -3.85
C ALA A 26 -24.22 -16.88 -4.25
N ALA A 27 -25.16 -17.74 -4.63
CA ALA A 27 -24.89 -19.11 -5.08
C ALA A 27 -24.25 -19.18 -6.49
N GLU A 28 -24.61 -18.28 -7.41
CA GLU A 28 -24.04 -18.25 -8.77
C GLU A 28 -22.62 -17.65 -8.79
N ARG A 29 -22.34 -16.69 -7.88
CA ARG A 29 -20.97 -16.16 -7.71
C ARG A 29 -19.97 -17.24 -7.30
N ARG A 30 -20.40 -18.21 -6.50
CA ARG A 30 -19.55 -19.35 -6.09
C ARG A 30 -19.24 -20.32 -7.25
N ARG A 31 -20.11 -20.43 -8.26
CA ARG A 31 -19.88 -21.29 -9.43
C ARG A 31 -18.99 -20.63 -10.49
N ALA A 32 -19.11 -19.33 -10.72
CA ALA A 32 -18.28 -18.61 -11.68
C ALA A 32 -16.78 -18.55 -11.28
N MET A 33 -16.47 -18.60 -9.98
CA MET A 33 -15.09 -18.64 -9.49
C MET A 33 -14.37 -19.98 -9.74
N ALA A 34 -15.07 -21.06 -10.10
CA ALA A 34 -14.48 -22.39 -10.22
C ALA A 34 -13.86 -22.70 -11.61
N ALA A 35 -14.02 -21.82 -12.62
CA ALA A 35 -13.65 -22.11 -14.01
C ALA A 35 -12.41 -21.35 -14.53
N ALA A 36 -11.80 -20.46 -13.74
CA ALA A 36 -10.54 -19.81 -14.09
C ALA A 36 -9.36 -20.64 -13.59
N THR A 37 -8.55 -21.18 -14.49
CA THR A 37 -7.39 -22.03 -14.17
C THR A 37 -6.16 -21.26 -13.69
N GLY A 38 -6.27 -19.95 -13.49
CA GLY A 38 -5.26 -19.14 -12.79
C GLY A 38 -5.47 -19.17 -11.27
N PRO A 39 -4.41 -18.99 -10.45
CA PRO A 39 -4.57 -18.83 -9.01
C PRO A 39 -5.36 -17.55 -8.77
N GLY A 40 -6.63 -17.68 -8.37
CA GLY A 40 -7.49 -16.54 -8.07
C GLY A 40 -6.87 -15.58 -7.04
N PRO A 41 -7.52 -14.43 -6.78
CA PRO A 41 -6.98 -13.39 -5.90
C PRO A 41 -6.85 -13.81 -4.43
N GLY A 42 -7.26 -15.02 -4.06
CA GLY A 42 -7.16 -15.51 -2.69
C GLY A 42 -7.01 -17.02 -2.60
N ALA A 43 -6.63 -17.48 -1.41
CA ALA A 43 -6.64 -18.88 -1.00
C ALA A 43 -7.63 -19.06 0.16
N PRO A 44 -8.23 -20.25 0.35
CA PRO A 44 -9.14 -20.48 1.47
C PRO A 44 -8.49 -20.21 2.83
N THR A 45 -9.09 -19.33 3.62
CA THR A 45 -8.67 -19.12 5.01
C THR A 45 -9.19 -20.25 5.90
N PRO A 46 -8.37 -20.82 6.79
CA PRO A 46 -8.82 -21.88 7.69
C PRO A 46 -10.04 -21.45 8.51
N PRO A 47 -11.10 -22.27 8.64
CA PRO A 47 -12.33 -21.87 9.34
C PRO A 47 -12.12 -21.43 10.79
N GLY A 48 -11.21 -22.12 11.51
CA GLY A 48 -10.88 -21.76 12.91
C GLY A 48 -10.17 -20.41 13.04
N VAL A 49 -9.47 -19.97 11.99
CA VAL A 49 -8.83 -18.64 11.92
C VAL A 49 -9.89 -17.58 11.67
N LEU A 50 -10.80 -17.80 10.70
CA LEU A 50 -11.93 -16.89 10.45
C LEU A 50 -12.79 -16.68 11.70
N ALA A 51 -13.19 -17.76 12.38
CA ALA A 51 -13.98 -17.68 13.59
C ALA A 51 -13.28 -16.90 14.73
N ALA A 52 -11.95 -16.98 14.81
CA ALA A 52 -11.17 -16.20 15.78
C ALA A 52 -11.09 -14.72 15.40
N LEU A 53 -10.95 -14.40 14.11
CA LEU A 53 -11.04 -13.02 13.62
C LEU A 53 -12.43 -12.43 13.88
N GLU A 54 -13.50 -13.17 13.62
CA GLU A 54 -14.88 -12.72 13.85
C GLU A 54 -15.13 -12.47 15.35
N GLN A 55 -14.57 -13.30 16.22
CA GLN A 55 -14.65 -13.08 17.67
C GLN A 55 -13.87 -11.84 18.11
N ALA A 56 -12.74 -11.54 17.46
CA ALA A 56 -11.93 -10.36 17.77
C ALA A 56 -12.55 -9.07 17.23
N PHE A 57 -13.03 -9.07 15.97
CA PHE A 57 -13.43 -7.86 15.25
C PHE A 57 -14.94 -7.68 15.07
N GLY A 58 -15.74 -8.73 15.25
CA GLY A 58 -17.15 -8.78 14.86
C GLY A 58 -17.33 -9.42 13.48
N THR A 59 -18.40 -10.20 13.31
CA THR A 59 -18.67 -10.94 12.07
C THR A 59 -18.86 -10.02 10.85
N ASP A 60 -19.44 -8.84 11.05
CA ASP A 60 -19.67 -7.85 9.99
C ASP A 60 -18.37 -7.11 9.56
N LYS A 61 -17.30 -7.20 10.35
CA LYS A 61 -16.03 -6.51 10.10
C LYS A 61 -14.96 -7.38 9.45
N VAL A 62 -15.16 -8.70 9.42
CA VAL A 62 -14.25 -9.64 8.78
C VAL A 62 -14.65 -9.84 7.32
N GLY A 63 -13.80 -9.39 6.40
CA GLY A 63 -14.10 -9.46 4.97
C GLY A 63 -14.96 -8.31 4.45
N GLU A 64 -15.03 -7.19 5.18
CA GLU A 64 -15.70 -5.97 4.73
C GLU A 64 -15.04 -5.46 3.43
N THR A 65 -15.86 -5.05 2.47
CA THR A 65 -15.42 -4.54 1.15
C THR A 65 -15.92 -3.13 0.92
N GLY A 66 -15.22 -2.38 0.08
CA GLY A 66 -15.49 -0.98 -0.23
C GLY A 66 -14.48 -0.02 0.40
N TYR A 67 -14.75 1.27 0.24
CA TYR A 67 -13.95 2.37 0.77
C TYR A 67 -14.44 2.88 2.12
N GLU A 68 -15.63 2.47 2.55
CA GLU A 68 -16.30 2.95 3.77
C GLU A 68 -16.04 2.04 5.00
N ILE A 69 -15.02 1.18 4.93
CA ILE A 69 -14.70 0.26 6.01
C ILE A 69 -14.30 1.02 7.27
N ALA A 70 -14.61 0.45 8.45
CA ALA A 70 -14.45 1.17 9.72
C ALA A 70 -13.03 1.72 9.95
N ALA A 71 -12.00 1.00 9.52
CA ALA A 71 -10.61 1.42 9.66
C ALA A 71 -10.17 2.50 8.64
N ALA A 72 -10.91 2.66 7.54
CA ALA A 72 -10.70 3.76 6.60
C ALA A 72 -11.32 5.07 7.12
N THR A 73 -12.44 4.97 7.86
CA THR A 73 -13.23 6.14 8.30
C THR A 73 -12.97 6.58 9.74
N CYS A 74 -12.20 5.81 10.53
CA CYS A 74 -11.99 6.10 11.96
C CYS A 74 -11.06 7.28 12.25
N THR A 75 -10.41 7.84 11.23
CA THR A 75 -9.37 8.87 11.42
C THR A 75 -9.98 10.26 11.59
N SER A 76 -9.64 10.93 12.67
CA SER A 76 -10.01 12.32 12.90
C SER A 76 -9.26 13.29 11.97
N GLU A 77 -9.79 14.51 11.77
CA GLU A 77 -9.09 15.56 11.01
C GLU A 77 -7.73 15.93 11.61
N ALA A 78 -7.60 15.87 12.94
CA ALA A 78 -6.32 16.09 13.61
C ALA A 78 -5.29 15.01 13.25
N GLU A 79 -5.71 13.74 13.18
CA GLU A 79 -4.83 12.64 12.77
C GLU A 79 -4.46 12.72 11.28
N LYS A 80 -5.40 13.15 10.42
CA LYS A 80 -5.11 13.42 9.01
C LYS A 80 -4.05 14.51 8.87
N GLN A 81 -4.20 15.60 9.62
CA GLN A 81 -3.24 16.70 9.61
C GLN A 81 -1.87 16.26 10.13
N GLU A 82 -1.81 15.52 11.24
CA GLU A 82 -0.55 14.99 11.78
C GLU A 82 0.14 14.02 10.80
N ALA A 83 -0.63 13.16 10.14
CA ALA A 83 -0.11 12.27 9.10
C ALA A 83 0.44 13.06 7.90
N LYS A 84 -0.26 14.11 7.45
CA LYS A 84 0.18 15.02 6.39
C LYS A 84 1.50 15.70 6.76
N GLU A 85 1.62 16.20 7.99
CA GLU A 85 2.85 16.81 8.53
C GLU A 85 4.03 15.84 8.58
N ARG A 86 3.77 14.57 8.90
CA ARG A 86 4.77 13.48 8.84
C ARG A 86 5.02 12.95 7.44
N GLY A 87 4.28 13.43 6.45
CA GLY A 87 4.39 12.96 5.08
C GLY A 87 3.94 11.51 4.92
N SER A 88 2.88 11.12 5.61
CA SER A 88 2.21 9.83 5.48
C SER A 88 0.87 10.02 4.79
N SER A 89 0.53 9.14 3.84
CA SER A 89 -0.84 9.04 3.33
C SER A 89 -1.68 8.20 4.29
N LEU A 90 -2.92 8.63 4.55
CA LEU A 90 -3.89 7.82 5.29
C LEU A 90 -4.78 6.98 4.38
N LEU A 91 -4.47 6.88 3.08
CA LEU A 91 -5.16 5.94 2.19
C LEU A 91 -5.06 4.53 2.76
N TYR A 92 -6.22 3.93 3.04
CA TYR A 92 -6.32 2.65 3.69
C TYR A 92 -7.06 1.65 2.82
N GLY A 93 -6.39 0.53 2.57
CA GLY A 93 -6.99 -0.66 2.00
C GLY A 93 -6.57 -1.86 2.82
N GLU A 94 -7.48 -2.80 3.02
CA GLU A 94 -7.21 -3.99 3.80
C GLU A 94 -7.11 -5.21 2.87
N LEU A 95 -6.16 -6.10 3.11
CA LEU A 95 -6.22 -7.42 2.49
C LEU A 95 -7.40 -8.21 3.08
N LEU A 96 -8.21 -8.80 2.21
CA LEU A 96 -9.23 -9.73 2.67
C LEU A 96 -8.56 -11.00 3.22
N PRO A 97 -9.24 -11.76 4.10
CA PRO A 97 -8.63 -12.95 4.69
C PRO A 97 -8.09 -13.95 3.66
N ALA A 98 -8.77 -14.10 2.53
CA ALA A 98 -8.32 -14.98 1.46
C ALA A 98 -7.03 -14.47 0.78
N GLY A 99 -6.87 -13.15 0.64
CA GLY A 99 -5.64 -12.52 0.15
C GLY A 99 -4.46 -12.76 1.10
N VAL A 100 -4.67 -12.61 2.41
CA VAL A 100 -3.67 -12.93 3.43
C VAL A 100 -3.27 -14.41 3.37
N SER A 101 -4.25 -15.32 3.26
CA SER A 101 -3.98 -16.75 3.14
C SER A 101 -3.16 -17.09 1.89
N LYS A 102 -3.43 -16.42 0.77
CA LYS A 102 -2.63 -16.54 -0.45
C LYS A 102 -1.21 -16.04 -0.23
N ALA A 103 -1.02 -14.89 0.41
CA ALA A 103 0.31 -14.36 0.71
C ALA A 103 1.15 -15.32 1.57
N MET A 104 0.52 -16.13 2.41
CA MET A 104 1.17 -17.13 3.27
C MET A 104 1.47 -18.48 2.60
N LEU A 105 1.22 -18.63 1.28
CA LEU A 105 1.58 -19.87 0.59
C LEU A 105 3.11 -20.12 0.58
N PRO A 106 3.59 -21.38 0.52
CA PRO A 106 5.01 -21.71 0.63
C PRO A 106 5.90 -21.09 -0.46
N ASP A 107 5.37 -20.89 -1.66
CA ASP A 107 6.03 -20.22 -2.78
C ASP A 107 6.09 -18.69 -2.62
N ARG A 108 5.39 -18.13 -1.63
CA ARG A 108 5.33 -16.71 -1.23
C ARG A 108 5.86 -16.55 0.19
N LEU A 109 5.24 -15.79 1.09
CA LEU A 109 5.82 -15.54 2.42
C LEU A 109 5.98 -16.80 3.26
N GLY A 110 5.13 -17.81 3.06
CA GLY A 110 5.15 -19.06 3.82
C GLY A 110 6.47 -19.84 3.72
N GLY A 111 7.25 -19.65 2.66
CA GLY A 111 8.55 -20.30 2.48
C GLY A 111 9.57 -19.91 3.56
N ALA A 112 9.50 -18.68 4.09
CA ALA A 112 10.36 -18.25 5.21
C ALA A 112 9.89 -18.81 6.57
N LEU A 113 8.64 -19.30 6.63
CA LEU A 113 7.97 -19.75 7.84
C LEU A 113 7.96 -21.27 8.01
N ALA A 114 8.77 -22.02 7.24
CA ALA A 114 8.82 -23.47 7.31
C ALA A 114 9.36 -24.02 8.65
N CYS A 115 10.20 -23.25 9.34
CA CYS A 115 10.78 -23.60 10.63
C CYS A 115 10.14 -22.80 11.77
N GLY A 116 10.14 -23.33 13.00
CA GLY A 116 9.60 -22.64 14.18
C GLY A 116 10.44 -21.45 14.66
N GLY A 117 9.82 -20.57 15.46
CA GLY A 117 10.51 -19.47 16.14
C GLY A 117 10.75 -18.23 15.29
N LYS A 118 10.00 -18.07 14.20
CA LYS A 118 10.18 -16.99 13.23
C LYS A 118 9.63 -15.66 13.72
N LEU A 119 10.27 -14.58 13.30
CA LEU A 119 9.79 -13.20 13.52
C LEU A 119 9.13 -12.69 12.25
N LEU A 120 7.89 -12.24 12.38
CA LEU A 120 7.18 -11.49 11.36
C LEU A 120 6.98 -10.05 11.82
N LEU A 121 7.29 -9.11 10.93
CA LEU A 121 7.09 -7.68 11.12
C LEU A 121 6.03 -7.18 10.14
N GLU A 122 4.94 -6.61 10.64
CA GLU A 122 3.97 -5.88 9.84
C GLU A 122 4.14 -4.37 10.04
N LEU A 123 4.46 -3.67 8.96
CA LEU A 123 4.68 -2.23 8.92
C LEU A 123 3.42 -1.54 8.40
N GLY A 124 2.79 -0.71 9.23
CA GLY A 124 1.48 -0.11 8.97
C GLY A 124 0.36 -1.15 9.03
N MET A 125 0.21 -1.81 10.18
CA MET A 125 -0.71 -2.93 10.38
C MET A 125 -2.20 -2.55 10.31
N GLY A 126 -2.53 -1.26 10.33
CA GLY A 126 -3.89 -0.76 10.31
C GLY A 126 -4.67 -1.19 11.54
N SER A 127 -5.78 -1.89 11.30
CA SER A 127 -6.60 -2.48 12.35
C SER A 127 -6.04 -3.80 12.92
N GLY A 128 -4.88 -4.26 12.45
CA GLY A 128 -4.20 -5.45 12.97
C GLY A 128 -4.81 -6.79 12.53
N LYS A 129 -5.78 -6.80 11.59
CA LYS A 129 -6.42 -8.06 11.13
C LYS A 129 -5.42 -8.99 10.44
N VAL A 130 -4.51 -8.44 9.64
CA VAL A 130 -3.50 -9.19 8.91
C VAL A 130 -2.52 -9.83 9.89
N ALA A 131 -1.88 -9.06 10.79
CA ALA A 131 -1.03 -9.60 11.84
C ALA A 131 -1.73 -10.68 12.67
N LEU A 132 -2.95 -10.43 13.14
CA LEU A 132 -3.70 -11.41 13.92
C LEU A 132 -3.99 -12.67 13.10
N GLN A 133 -4.41 -12.55 11.85
CA GLN A 133 -4.64 -13.69 10.98
C GLN A 133 -3.37 -14.52 10.81
N ILE A 134 -2.24 -13.88 10.50
CA ILE A 134 -0.98 -14.58 10.29
C ILE A 134 -0.54 -15.29 11.58
N PHE A 135 -0.68 -14.65 12.74
CA PHE A 135 -0.40 -15.26 14.04
C PHE A 135 -1.23 -16.54 14.28
N LEU A 136 -2.52 -16.50 13.95
CA LEU A 136 -3.45 -17.62 14.12
C LEU A 136 -3.24 -18.74 13.09
N GLN A 137 -2.89 -18.37 11.86
CA GLN A 137 -2.76 -19.27 10.71
C GLN A 137 -1.39 -19.96 10.66
N CYS A 138 -0.30 -19.23 10.93
CA CYS A 138 1.07 -19.71 10.78
C CYS A 138 1.66 -20.09 12.14
N ARG A 139 1.46 -21.36 12.54
CA ARG A 139 1.86 -21.88 13.86
C ARG A 139 3.37 -21.88 14.12
N SER A 140 4.17 -21.84 13.06
CA SER A 140 5.64 -21.74 13.14
C SER A 140 6.15 -20.34 13.51
N VAL A 141 5.33 -19.30 13.35
CA VAL A 141 5.70 -17.92 13.72
C VAL A 141 5.74 -17.81 15.23
N GLY A 142 6.92 -17.55 15.79
CA GLY A 142 7.13 -17.39 17.22
C GLY A 142 6.75 -16.00 17.72
N HIS A 143 6.90 -14.98 16.87
CA HIS A 143 6.57 -13.60 17.19
C HIS A 143 6.03 -12.87 15.97
N VAL A 144 4.85 -12.25 16.10
CA VAL A 144 4.31 -11.27 15.15
C VAL A 144 4.33 -9.90 15.83
N LEU A 145 5.00 -8.93 15.21
CA LEU A 145 5.03 -7.54 15.64
C LEU A 145 4.34 -6.67 14.58
N GLY A 146 3.23 -6.03 14.94
CA GLY A 146 2.53 -5.06 14.11
C GLY A 146 2.78 -3.62 14.59
N ILE A 147 3.16 -2.73 13.68
CA ILE A 147 3.37 -1.31 13.97
C ILE A 147 2.32 -0.50 13.22
N GLU A 148 1.62 0.39 13.90
CA GLU A 148 0.66 1.32 13.30
C GLU A 148 0.99 2.76 13.71
N LEU A 149 0.96 3.68 12.75
CA LEU A 149 1.23 5.10 12.99
C LEU A 149 0.01 5.81 13.59
N VAL A 150 -1.19 5.45 13.15
CA VAL A 150 -2.43 6.18 13.43
C VAL A 150 -3.11 5.65 14.70
N PRO A 151 -3.26 6.48 15.75
CA PRO A 151 -3.84 6.06 17.02
C PRO A 151 -5.24 5.46 16.91
N SER A 152 -6.13 6.03 16.10
CA SER A 152 -7.49 5.52 15.91
C SER A 152 -7.52 4.12 15.29
N ARG A 153 -6.62 3.80 14.37
CA ARG A 153 -6.49 2.45 13.79
C ARG A 153 -5.90 1.47 14.79
N PHE A 154 -4.86 1.91 15.52
CA PHE A 154 -4.28 1.13 16.61
C PHE A 154 -5.33 0.77 17.68
N ALA A 155 -6.21 1.70 18.05
CA ALA A 155 -7.28 1.46 19.02
C ALA A 155 -8.23 0.32 18.59
N ILE A 156 -8.50 0.18 17.28
CA ILE A 156 -9.28 -0.95 16.75
C ILE A 156 -8.53 -2.27 16.97
N ALA A 157 -7.23 -2.30 16.65
CA ALA A 157 -6.38 -3.47 16.82
C ALA A 157 -6.27 -3.88 18.30
N GLU A 158 -6.05 -2.90 19.18
CA GLU A 158 -5.96 -3.05 20.62
C GLU A 158 -7.25 -3.65 21.19
N ALA A 159 -8.40 -3.05 20.88
CA ALA A 159 -9.69 -3.53 21.36
C ALA A 159 -10.01 -4.95 20.86
N ALA A 160 -9.65 -5.27 19.61
CA ALA A 160 -9.87 -6.60 19.05
C ALA A 160 -9.03 -7.68 19.76
N LEU A 161 -7.77 -7.38 20.05
CA LEU A 161 -6.87 -8.31 20.70
C LEU A 161 -7.22 -8.51 22.18
N LEU A 162 -7.68 -7.45 22.88
CA LEU A 162 -8.24 -7.56 24.23
C LEU A 162 -9.49 -8.44 24.25
N ARG A 163 -10.44 -8.21 23.33
CA ARG A 163 -11.65 -9.05 23.20
C ARG A 163 -11.31 -10.51 22.95
N LEU A 164 -10.34 -10.81 22.08
CA LEU A 164 -9.91 -12.17 21.82
C LEU A 164 -9.32 -12.84 23.07
N ALA A 165 -8.46 -12.12 23.80
CA ALA A 165 -7.84 -12.62 25.02
C ALA A 165 -8.86 -12.89 26.12
N GLU A 166 -9.82 -11.99 26.32
CA GLU A 166 -10.93 -12.15 27.27
C GLU A 166 -11.84 -13.31 26.90
N ALA A 167 -12.15 -13.47 25.61
CA ALA A 167 -13.05 -14.51 25.16
C ALA A 167 -12.38 -15.90 25.05
N ARG A 168 -11.05 -15.97 25.12
CA ARG A 168 -10.26 -17.22 25.07
C ARG A 168 -9.12 -17.23 26.10
N PRO A 169 -9.41 -17.12 27.40
CA PRO A 169 -8.38 -16.95 28.45
C PRO A 169 -7.50 -18.20 28.65
N ARG A 170 -7.94 -19.37 28.15
CA ARG A 170 -7.15 -20.60 28.16
C ARG A 170 -6.14 -20.69 27.01
N ALA A 171 -6.39 -19.94 25.94
CA ALA A 171 -5.56 -19.94 24.74
C ALA A 171 -4.69 -18.68 24.64
N PHE A 172 -5.08 -17.59 25.29
CA PHE A 172 -4.35 -16.33 25.23
C PHE A 172 -4.19 -15.71 26.61
N ARG A 173 -3.00 -15.19 26.88
CA ARG A 173 -2.67 -14.43 28.08
C ARG A 173 -2.12 -13.08 27.68
N ARG A 174 -2.64 -12.00 28.28
CA ARG A 174 -2.08 -10.66 28.13
C ARG A 174 -0.74 -10.59 28.87
N LEU A 175 0.32 -10.17 28.16
CA LEU A 175 1.66 -10.00 28.71
C LEU A 175 1.90 -8.56 29.16
N GLN A 176 1.58 -7.60 28.28
CA GLN A 176 1.81 -6.18 28.50
C GLN A 176 0.68 -5.39 27.86
N HIS A 177 0.28 -4.28 28.49
CA HIS A 177 -0.73 -3.37 27.96
C HIS A 177 -0.48 -1.95 28.46
N GLU A 178 -0.08 -1.08 27.54
CA GLU A 178 0.01 0.37 27.71
C GLU A 178 -1.02 0.99 26.76
N PRO A 179 -2.21 1.40 27.27
CA PRO A 179 -3.31 1.87 26.44
C PRO A 179 -2.90 2.89 25.39
N GLY A 180 -3.32 2.67 24.14
CA GLY A 180 -3.02 3.56 23.01
C GLY A 180 -1.56 3.56 22.54
N ARG A 181 -0.70 2.70 23.11
CA ARG A 181 0.73 2.65 22.79
C ARG A 181 1.23 1.26 22.48
N LEU A 182 0.94 0.28 23.33
CA LEU A 182 1.48 -1.07 23.21
C LEU A 182 0.53 -2.11 23.79
N LEU A 183 0.32 -3.20 23.07
CA LEU A 183 -0.38 -4.38 23.57
C LEU A 183 0.33 -5.65 23.12
N ALA A 184 0.65 -6.53 24.07
CA ALA A 184 1.24 -7.83 23.79
C ALA A 184 0.41 -8.95 24.42
N VAL A 185 0.12 -9.98 23.62
CA VAL A 185 -0.49 -11.23 24.10
C VAL A 185 0.39 -12.42 23.75
N GLU A 186 0.24 -13.48 24.53
CA GLU A 186 0.92 -14.75 24.37
C GLU A 186 -0.09 -15.87 24.18
N GLU A 187 0.19 -16.78 23.25
CA GLU A 187 -0.59 -18.00 23.07
C GLU A 187 -0.17 -19.12 24.03
N LEU A 188 -1.18 -19.80 24.60
CA LEU A 188 -1.05 -20.90 25.54
C LEU A 188 -1.61 -22.22 24.97
N PRO A 189 -0.94 -23.36 25.19
CA PRO A 189 0.49 -23.48 25.49
C PRO A 189 1.32 -23.20 24.24
N GLY A 190 2.49 -22.58 24.38
CA GLY A 190 3.42 -22.41 23.26
C GLY A 190 4.28 -21.17 23.33
N GLY A 191 3.82 -20.13 24.04
CA GLY A 191 4.62 -18.94 24.27
C GLY A 191 4.81 -18.06 23.03
N ARG A 192 4.06 -18.31 21.95
CA ARG A 192 4.11 -17.48 20.73
C ARG A 192 3.53 -16.11 21.06
N LYS A 193 4.14 -15.04 20.57
CA LYS A 193 3.78 -13.66 20.91
C LYS A 193 3.14 -12.94 19.73
N LEU A 194 2.11 -12.16 20.04
CA LEU A 194 1.53 -11.17 19.14
C LEU A 194 1.60 -9.82 19.84
N GLU A 195 2.33 -8.89 19.24
CA GLU A 195 2.60 -7.57 19.80
C GLU A 195 2.18 -6.49 18.81
N PHE A 196 1.48 -5.49 19.30
CA PHE A 196 1.05 -4.31 18.57
C PHE A 196 1.66 -3.06 19.21
N GLN A 197 2.18 -2.16 18.38
CA GLN A 197 2.71 -0.86 18.81
C GLN A 197 2.11 0.29 17.99
N CYS A 198 1.72 1.36 18.68
CA CYS A 198 1.37 2.64 18.07
C CYS A 198 2.63 3.50 17.97
N ALA A 199 3.25 3.53 16.79
CA ALA A 199 4.52 4.19 16.57
C ALA A 199 4.80 4.44 15.08
N ASP A 200 5.73 5.34 14.81
CA ASP A 200 6.32 5.49 13.49
C ASP A 200 7.39 4.40 13.26
N PHE A 201 7.19 3.54 12.27
CA PHE A 201 8.16 2.50 11.94
C PHE A 201 9.46 3.05 11.34
N PHE A 202 9.48 4.28 10.82
CA PHE A 202 10.72 4.96 10.42
C PHE A 202 11.49 5.56 11.60
N SER A 203 10.85 5.68 12.76
CA SER A 203 11.48 6.11 14.01
C SER A 203 11.85 4.93 14.91
N LEU A 204 11.12 3.82 14.82
CA LEU A 204 11.50 2.56 15.48
C LEU A 204 12.82 2.03 14.92
N GLY A 205 13.62 1.43 15.80
CA GLY A 205 15.00 0.99 15.54
C GLY A 205 15.16 0.18 14.24
N LEU A 206 16.33 0.32 13.62
CA LEU A 206 16.70 -0.38 12.38
C LEU A 206 16.85 -1.90 12.57
N ASP A 207 16.93 -2.36 13.82
CA ASP A 207 17.18 -3.76 14.19
C ASP A 207 15.99 -4.69 13.88
N LEU A 208 14.77 -4.16 13.77
CA LEU A 208 13.58 -4.97 13.47
C LEU A 208 13.64 -5.59 12.07
N THR A 209 14.04 -4.82 11.07
CA THR A 209 14.20 -5.31 9.69
C THR A 209 15.33 -6.35 9.58
N GLU A 210 16.44 -6.12 10.29
CA GLU A 210 17.61 -7.02 10.33
C GLU A 210 17.27 -8.41 10.89
N ARG A 211 16.31 -8.47 11.82
CA ARG A 211 15.97 -9.70 12.55
C ARG A 211 14.78 -10.45 11.96
N SER A 212 13.91 -9.77 11.22
CA SER A 212 12.68 -10.32 10.64
C SER A 212 12.95 -11.43 9.63
N ASP A 213 12.19 -12.52 9.69
CA ASP A 213 12.14 -13.56 8.66
C ASP A 213 11.11 -13.21 7.57
N VAL A 214 10.06 -12.48 7.95
CA VAL A 214 9.03 -11.99 7.06
C VAL A 214 8.75 -10.52 7.38
N ILE A 215 8.66 -9.70 6.34
CA ILE A 215 8.22 -8.31 6.42
C ILE A 215 6.95 -8.18 5.57
N PHE A 216 5.88 -7.72 6.20
CA PHE A 216 4.61 -7.42 5.56
C PHE A 216 4.43 -5.91 5.52
N PHE A 217 4.38 -5.32 4.32
CA PHE A 217 4.40 -3.87 4.12
C PHE A 217 3.42 -3.46 3.02
N ALA A 218 2.13 -3.63 3.29
CA ALA A 218 1.03 -3.32 2.37
C ALA A 218 0.59 -1.83 2.46
N VAL A 219 1.56 -0.92 2.60
CA VAL A 219 1.31 0.52 2.79
C VAL A 219 1.76 1.28 1.56
N ASN A 220 0.91 2.21 1.09
CA ASN A 220 1.32 3.20 0.11
C ASN A 220 2.10 4.33 0.82
N VAL A 221 3.43 4.23 0.83
CA VAL A 221 4.27 5.30 1.37
C VAL A 221 4.57 6.38 0.32
N PRO A 222 4.60 7.66 0.72
CA PRO A 222 5.02 8.75 -0.14
C PRO A 222 6.44 8.61 -0.66
N CYS A 223 6.67 9.05 -1.89
CA CYS A 223 7.91 8.80 -2.60
C CYS A 223 9.15 9.40 -1.92
N LYS A 224 8.98 10.53 -1.20
CA LYS A 224 10.04 11.16 -0.40
C LYS A 224 10.61 10.24 0.69
N LEU A 225 9.86 9.21 1.11
CA LEU A 225 10.29 8.23 2.10
C LEU A 225 10.91 6.96 1.47
N PHE A 226 10.90 6.84 0.13
CA PHE A 226 11.47 5.67 -0.54
C PHE A 226 12.97 5.44 -0.25
N PRO A 227 13.86 6.47 -0.23
CA PRO A 227 15.26 6.25 0.12
C PRO A 227 15.41 5.65 1.53
N GLN A 228 14.72 6.23 2.52
CA GLN A 228 14.76 5.74 3.90
C GLN A 228 14.19 4.31 4.03
N LEU A 229 13.14 3.99 3.29
CA LEU A 229 12.60 2.62 3.23
C LEU A 229 13.61 1.65 2.61
N CYS A 230 14.25 2.02 1.50
CA CYS A 230 15.22 1.17 0.82
C CYS A 230 16.46 0.92 1.68
N GLU A 231 16.96 1.94 2.39
CA GLU A 231 18.05 1.80 3.36
C GLU A 231 17.71 0.81 4.48
N ARG A 232 16.45 0.82 4.95
CA ARG A 232 15.96 -0.15 5.92
C ARG A 232 15.90 -1.55 5.32
N LEU A 233 15.30 -1.71 4.14
CA LEU A 233 15.16 -2.99 3.46
C LEU A 233 16.52 -3.61 3.08
N LEU A 234 17.53 -2.80 2.74
CA LEU A 234 18.89 -3.25 2.46
C LEU A 234 19.50 -4.08 3.59
N ARG A 235 19.05 -3.85 4.83
CA ARG A 235 19.52 -4.52 6.05
C ARG A 235 18.78 -5.83 6.35
N ALA A 236 17.73 -6.18 5.60
CA ALA A 236 17.00 -7.42 5.82
C ALA A 236 17.92 -8.64 5.68
N LYS A 237 17.84 -9.61 6.60
CA LYS A 237 18.73 -10.79 6.56
C LYS A 237 18.49 -11.67 5.34
N GLU A 238 19.49 -12.49 5.03
CA GLU A 238 19.40 -13.51 3.97
C GLU A 238 18.18 -14.43 4.19
N GLY A 239 17.45 -14.70 3.11
CA GLY A 239 16.24 -15.52 3.13
C GLY A 239 14.99 -14.82 3.67
N CYS A 240 15.09 -13.56 4.15
CA CYS A 240 13.92 -12.78 4.54
C CYS A 240 12.97 -12.63 3.35
N ARG A 241 11.66 -12.82 3.57
CA ARG A 241 10.65 -12.57 2.53
C ARG A 241 9.87 -11.29 2.80
N LEU A 242 9.64 -10.51 1.74
CA LEU A 242 8.96 -9.23 1.79
C LEU A 242 7.67 -9.31 0.98
N PHE A 243 6.56 -8.86 1.54
CA PHE A 243 5.33 -8.57 0.82
C PHE A 243 5.11 -7.07 0.84
N THR A 244 4.97 -6.43 -0.31
CA THR A 244 4.86 -4.97 -0.38
C THR A 244 3.87 -4.48 -1.42
N TYR A 245 3.27 -3.31 -1.13
CA TYR A 245 2.42 -2.57 -2.06
C TYR A 245 3.20 -2.10 -3.30
N HIS A 246 4.41 -1.59 -3.09
CA HIS A 246 5.21 -0.95 -4.13
C HIS A 246 6.14 -1.95 -4.84
N SER A 247 6.34 -1.80 -6.15
CA SER A 247 7.39 -2.55 -6.84
C SER A 247 8.75 -2.02 -6.42
N LEU A 248 9.67 -2.88 -5.95
CA LEU A 248 11.02 -2.46 -5.61
C LEU A 248 11.74 -1.90 -6.84
N GLU A 249 11.47 -2.39 -8.05
CA GLU A 249 12.03 -1.82 -9.29
C GLU A 249 11.71 -0.34 -9.45
N THR A 250 10.53 0.09 -8.98
CA THR A 250 10.07 1.47 -9.12
C THR A 250 10.52 2.40 -8.00
N ILE A 251 10.79 1.85 -6.81
CA ILE A 251 11.05 2.63 -5.59
C ILE A 251 12.49 2.52 -5.08
N TRP A 252 13.35 1.69 -5.69
CA TRP A 252 14.73 1.48 -5.23
C TRP A 252 15.65 2.67 -5.54
N TRP A 253 15.52 3.73 -4.73
CA TRP A 253 16.14 5.04 -4.96
C TRP A 253 17.41 5.29 -4.14
N ILE A 254 18.17 4.22 -3.90
CA ILE A 254 19.50 4.27 -3.27
C ILE A 254 20.53 3.70 -4.24
N ASN A 255 21.81 4.02 -4.05
CA ASN A 255 22.86 3.62 -4.99
C ASN A 255 23.25 2.15 -4.83
N GLU A 256 22.96 1.57 -3.67
CA GLU A 256 23.25 0.19 -3.34
C GLU A 256 22.36 -0.76 -4.14
N PRO A 257 22.89 -1.88 -4.66
CA PRO A 257 22.08 -2.86 -5.34
C PRO A 257 21.02 -3.48 -4.42
N CYS A 258 19.84 -3.73 -4.95
CA CYS A 258 18.77 -4.37 -4.18
C CYS A 258 19.09 -5.85 -3.94
N PRO A 259 19.05 -6.32 -2.68
CA PRO A 259 19.30 -7.73 -2.38
C PRO A 259 18.04 -8.60 -2.58
N PHE A 260 16.92 -8.02 -2.99
CA PHE A 260 15.65 -8.72 -3.14
C PHE A 260 15.43 -9.18 -4.58
N LEU A 261 14.91 -10.40 -4.71
CA LEU A 261 14.46 -11.01 -5.95
C LEU A 261 12.98 -11.30 -5.85
N GLN A 262 12.21 -10.98 -6.88
CA GLN A 262 10.78 -11.29 -6.89
C GLN A 262 10.57 -12.81 -6.88
N CYS A 263 9.66 -13.30 -6.06
CA CYS A 263 9.30 -14.72 -6.03
C CYS A 263 8.66 -15.13 -7.36
N GLU A 264 9.08 -16.27 -7.93
CA GLU A 264 8.63 -16.74 -9.25
C GLU A 264 7.10 -16.83 -9.37
N ALA A 265 6.44 -17.33 -8.32
CA ALA A 265 4.97 -17.45 -8.27
C ALA A 265 4.25 -16.09 -8.33
N ASN A 266 4.95 -15.00 -8.02
CA ASN A 266 4.43 -13.65 -8.04
C ASN A 266 4.92 -12.85 -9.26
N VAL A 267 5.81 -13.37 -10.12
CA VAL A 267 6.21 -12.65 -11.35
C VAL A 267 5.03 -12.36 -12.29
N PRO A 268 4.11 -13.30 -12.60
CA PRO A 268 3.00 -13.03 -13.49
C PRO A 268 2.10 -11.89 -12.99
N GLU A 269 1.75 -10.94 -13.86
CA GLU A 269 0.87 -9.80 -13.52
C GLU A 269 -0.51 -10.24 -13.01
N ALA A 270 -0.98 -11.40 -13.46
CA ALA A 270 -2.23 -12.02 -13.01
C ALA A 270 -2.17 -12.50 -11.54
N ASP A 271 -0.99 -12.60 -10.92
CA ASP A 271 -0.88 -12.92 -9.50
C ASP A 271 -1.26 -11.70 -8.63
N THR A 272 -2.55 -11.61 -8.34
CA THR A 272 -3.15 -10.54 -7.55
C THR A 272 -3.66 -11.06 -6.20
N PHE A 273 -3.95 -10.14 -5.27
CA PHE A 273 -4.42 -10.43 -3.92
C PHE A 273 -5.72 -9.69 -3.64
N SER A 274 -6.70 -10.37 -3.06
CA SER A 274 -7.99 -9.80 -2.75
C SER A 274 -7.87 -8.74 -1.66
N THR A 275 -8.40 -7.55 -1.93
CA THR A 275 -8.47 -6.43 -0.97
C THR A 275 -9.91 -5.96 -0.77
N SER A 276 -10.14 -5.13 0.23
CA SER A 276 -11.44 -4.52 0.50
C SER A 276 -11.95 -3.71 -0.69
N TRP A 277 -11.07 -2.98 -1.36
CA TRP A 277 -11.40 -2.08 -2.48
C TRP A 277 -11.24 -2.73 -3.86
N SER A 278 -10.52 -3.85 -3.95
CA SER A 278 -10.47 -4.71 -5.15
C SER A 278 -10.61 -6.19 -4.76
N PRO A 279 -11.84 -6.67 -4.52
CA PRO A 279 -12.08 -8.08 -4.21
C PRO A 279 -11.69 -9.01 -5.36
N GLN A 280 -11.68 -8.50 -6.60
CA GLN A 280 -11.23 -9.22 -7.80
C GLN A 280 -9.70 -9.38 -7.84
N GLY A 281 -8.98 -8.66 -6.99
CA GLY A 281 -7.54 -8.74 -6.85
C GLY A 281 -6.85 -7.40 -7.14
N TYR A 282 -5.83 -7.10 -6.35
CA TYR A 282 -4.88 -6.03 -6.60
C TYR A 282 -3.46 -6.58 -6.65
N ARG A 283 -2.58 -5.91 -7.39
CA ARG A 283 -1.19 -6.32 -7.53
C ARG A 283 -0.39 -5.92 -6.28
N PHE A 284 0.14 -6.91 -5.59
CA PHE A 284 1.21 -6.73 -4.61
C PHE A 284 2.41 -7.54 -5.05
N PHE A 285 3.56 -7.18 -4.49
CA PHE A 285 4.84 -7.75 -4.86
C PHE A 285 5.40 -8.58 -3.70
N VAL A 286 5.90 -9.77 -4.03
CA VAL A 286 6.51 -10.69 -3.07
C VAL A 286 7.95 -10.94 -3.46
N TYR A 287 8.88 -10.70 -2.55
CA TYR A 287 10.31 -10.85 -2.76
C TYR A 287 10.94 -11.78 -1.72
N VAL A 288 12.11 -12.31 -2.08
CA VAL A 288 13.04 -12.99 -1.17
C VAL A 288 14.38 -12.26 -1.21
N CYS A 289 14.96 -12.03 -0.05
CA CYS A 289 16.31 -11.49 0.08
C CYS A 289 17.31 -12.62 -0.22
N ASP A 290 18.04 -12.49 -1.33
CA ASP A 290 19.00 -13.49 -1.80
C ASP A 290 20.27 -12.78 -2.30
N ARG A 291 21.26 -12.68 -1.41
CA ARG A 291 22.56 -12.06 -1.72
C ARG A 291 23.52 -13.01 -2.41
N SER A 292 23.17 -14.29 -2.54
CA SER A 292 23.99 -15.27 -3.25
C SER A 292 23.89 -15.09 -4.77
N ARG A 293 22.83 -14.43 -5.24
CA ARG A 293 22.57 -14.14 -6.65
C ARG A 293 22.93 -12.69 -7.00
N PRO A 294 23.32 -12.41 -8.26
CA PRO A 294 23.49 -11.04 -8.72
C PRO A 294 22.19 -10.24 -8.57
N PRO A 295 22.28 -8.97 -8.12
CA PRO A 295 21.11 -8.10 -7.98
C PRO A 295 20.47 -7.86 -9.35
N GLN A 296 19.14 -8.03 -9.42
CA GLN A 296 18.35 -7.73 -10.63
C GLN A 296 17.84 -6.30 -10.67
N ILE A 297 17.73 -5.69 -9.48
CA ILE A 297 17.28 -4.31 -9.31
C ILE A 297 18.50 -3.51 -8.86
N THR A 298 19.02 -2.70 -9.77
CA THR A 298 20.03 -1.70 -9.48
C THR A 298 19.37 -0.33 -9.36
N ALA A 299 20.09 0.66 -8.85
CA ALA A 299 19.67 2.05 -8.96
C ALA A 299 19.37 2.36 -10.43
N GLY A 300 18.09 2.45 -10.79
CA GLY A 300 17.66 2.83 -12.13
C GLY A 300 17.84 4.33 -12.35
N ALA A 301 17.49 4.81 -13.55
CA ALA A 301 17.16 6.23 -13.71
C ALA A 301 16.09 6.56 -12.67
N ARG A 302 16.41 7.42 -11.70
CA ARG A 302 15.55 7.76 -10.56
C ARG A 302 14.18 8.09 -11.10
N ASN A 303 13.18 7.33 -10.67
CA ASN A 303 11.91 7.22 -11.38
C ASN A 303 11.32 8.62 -11.63
N GLU A 304 11.52 9.10 -12.86
CA GLU A 304 11.12 10.44 -13.26
C GLU A 304 9.61 10.54 -13.41
N THR A 305 8.84 9.46 -13.26
CA THR A 305 7.42 9.44 -13.67
C THR A 305 6.46 9.54 -12.50
N PHE A 306 6.93 9.48 -11.26
CA PHE A 306 6.04 9.61 -10.10
C PHE A 306 5.75 11.09 -9.79
N SER A 307 4.47 11.41 -9.63
CA SER A 307 3.97 12.70 -9.20
C SER A 307 2.81 12.46 -8.22
N GLU A 308 2.83 13.11 -7.07
CA GLU A 308 1.67 13.23 -6.17
C GLU A 308 0.54 14.09 -6.77
N TRP A 309 0.85 14.89 -7.79
CA TRP A 309 -0.10 15.73 -8.50
C TRP A 309 -0.69 15.02 -9.72
N GLN A 310 -1.98 15.28 -9.97
CA GLN A 310 -2.68 14.90 -11.19
C GLN A 310 -3.32 16.13 -11.83
N SER A 311 -3.22 16.22 -13.16
CA SER A 311 -3.97 17.20 -13.95
C SER A 311 -5.40 16.72 -14.17
N ILE A 312 -6.39 17.52 -13.78
CA ILE A 312 -7.81 17.23 -13.93
C ILE A 312 -8.43 18.31 -14.81
N TRP A 313 -9.17 17.90 -15.84
CA TRP A 313 -9.93 18.83 -16.68
C TRP A 313 -11.23 19.23 -15.99
N ASP A 314 -11.42 20.52 -15.74
CA ASP A 314 -12.68 21.05 -15.23
C ASP A 314 -13.56 21.55 -16.40
N GLU A 315 -14.69 20.89 -16.60
CA GLU A 315 -15.64 21.22 -17.67
C GLU A 315 -16.23 22.63 -17.51
N GLN A 316 -16.35 23.15 -16.29
CA GLN A 316 -16.97 24.47 -16.07
C GLN A 316 -16.04 25.62 -16.48
N SER A 317 -14.77 25.56 -16.08
CA SER A 317 -13.76 26.55 -16.43
C SER A 317 -13.13 26.34 -17.81
N GLN A 318 -13.31 25.16 -18.41
CA GLN A 318 -12.60 24.76 -19.63
C GLN A 318 -11.08 24.87 -19.48
N SER A 319 -10.57 24.49 -18.31
CA SER A 319 -9.15 24.51 -17.98
C SER A 319 -8.75 23.29 -17.15
N TYR A 320 -7.46 22.95 -17.19
CA TYR A 320 -6.89 22.02 -16.23
C TYR A 320 -6.69 22.70 -14.88
N TYR A 321 -6.91 21.95 -13.80
CA TYR A 321 -6.39 22.23 -12.47
C TYR A 321 -5.58 21.03 -11.99
N PHE A 322 -4.77 21.23 -10.95
CA PHE A 322 -3.89 20.22 -10.40
C PHE A 322 -4.36 19.84 -9.02
N HIS A 323 -4.52 18.53 -8.78
CA HIS A 323 -4.92 17.97 -7.50
C HIS A 323 -3.81 17.10 -6.93
N ASN A 324 -3.37 17.40 -5.72
CA ASN A 324 -2.38 16.61 -4.99
C ASN A 324 -3.10 15.48 -4.26
N GLN A 325 -2.85 14.23 -4.65
CA GLN A 325 -3.52 13.07 -4.08
C GLN A 325 -3.05 12.72 -2.67
N GLU A 326 -1.89 13.22 -2.25
CA GLU A 326 -1.38 13.00 -0.89
C GLU A 326 -1.92 14.06 0.08
N THR A 327 -1.99 15.31 -0.36
CA THR A 327 -2.33 16.44 0.51
C THR A 327 -3.78 16.89 0.40
N GLU A 328 -4.51 16.40 -0.61
CA GLU A 328 -5.85 16.82 -1.05
C GLU A 328 -5.92 18.29 -1.51
N ASP A 329 -4.78 18.96 -1.64
CA ASP A 329 -4.72 20.35 -2.09
C ASP A 329 -5.00 20.44 -3.59
N SER A 330 -5.64 21.53 -4.03
CA SER A 330 -5.92 21.78 -5.44
C SER A 330 -5.52 23.19 -5.83
N GLN A 331 -4.96 23.37 -7.02
CA GLN A 331 -4.50 24.66 -7.53
C GLN A 331 -4.67 24.74 -9.05
N TRP A 332 -4.71 25.95 -9.61
CA TRP A 332 -4.84 26.16 -11.05
C TRP A 332 -3.49 26.25 -11.74
N GLU A 333 -2.47 26.70 -11.03
CA GLU A 333 -1.09 26.82 -11.51
C GLU A 333 -0.38 25.47 -11.52
N VAL A 334 0.52 25.26 -12.48
CA VAL A 334 1.35 24.06 -12.53
C VAL A 334 2.21 23.97 -11.25
N PRO A 335 2.18 22.85 -10.50
CA PRO A 335 2.94 22.70 -9.26
C PRO A 335 4.45 22.88 -9.49
N GLN A 336 5.10 23.68 -8.64
CA GLN A 336 6.56 23.85 -8.69
C GLN A 336 7.34 22.61 -8.24
N SER A 337 6.67 21.63 -7.65
CA SER A 337 7.25 20.36 -7.28
C SER A 337 6.32 19.21 -7.60
N ALA A 338 6.90 18.11 -8.08
CA ALA A 338 6.21 16.84 -8.29
C ALA A 338 7.17 15.66 -8.07
N GLY A 339 6.70 14.69 -7.31
CA GLY A 339 7.50 13.57 -6.83
C GLY A 339 8.65 14.07 -5.97
N CYS A 340 9.87 13.82 -6.46
CA CYS A 340 11.09 14.30 -5.83
C CYS A 340 11.74 15.48 -6.53
N TRP A 341 11.07 16.04 -7.55
CA TRP A 341 11.59 17.13 -8.36
C TRP A 341 10.99 18.47 -7.94
N ARG A 342 11.83 19.50 -7.94
CA ARG A 342 11.43 20.89 -7.79
C ARG A 342 11.98 21.70 -8.96
N ALA A 343 11.12 22.50 -9.60
CA ALA A 343 11.53 23.49 -10.58
C ALA A 343 12.09 24.72 -9.85
N GLU A 344 13.26 25.19 -10.27
CA GLU A 344 13.92 26.38 -9.73
C GLU A 344 14.34 27.33 -10.83
N TRP A 345 14.09 28.62 -10.63
CA TRP A 345 14.45 29.66 -11.58
C TRP A 345 15.93 30.05 -11.47
N SER A 346 16.68 29.93 -12.56
CA SER A 346 18.03 30.48 -12.67
C SER A 346 18.00 31.87 -13.29
N GLN A 347 18.41 32.89 -12.52
CA GLN A 347 18.55 34.26 -13.04
C GLN A 347 19.64 34.38 -14.11
N GLU A 348 20.74 33.64 -13.95
CA GLU A 348 21.88 33.66 -14.88
C GLU A 348 21.49 33.14 -16.26
N HIS A 349 20.70 32.08 -16.30
CA HIS A 349 20.30 31.44 -17.55
C HIS A 349 18.92 31.88 -18.04
N ALA A 350 18.21 32.70 -17.25
CA ALA A 350 16.82 33.08 -17.48
C ALA A 350 15.95 31.86 -17.86
N ALA A 351 16.09 30.78 -17.11
CA ALA A 351 15.43 29.50 -17.36
C ALA A 351 15.23 28.72 -16.05
N TYR A 352 14.23 27.83 -16.06
CA TYR A 352 14.08 26.84 -15.00
C TYR A 352 15.08 25.70 -15.15
N PHE A 353 15.63 25.24 -14.02
CA PHE A 353 16.28 23.94 -13.90
C PHE A 353 15.52 23.10 -12.86
N PHE A 354 15.78 21.80 -12.83
CA PHE A 354 15.06 20.86 -11.98
C PHE A 354 16.01 20.22 -10.99
N TRP A 355 15.66 20.30 -9.71
CA TRP A 355 16.43 19.73 -8.61
C TRP A 355 15.69 18.53 -8.00
N HIS A 356 16.34 17.37 -8.01
CA HIS A 356 15.91 16.17 -7.32
C HIS A 356 16.28 16.23 -5.82
N LEU A 357 15.30 16.53 -4.97
CA LEU A 357 15.46 16.82 -3.55
C LEU A 357 16.26 15.76 -2.77
N PRO A 358 15.94 14.44 -2.81
CA PRO A 358 16.68 13.45 -2.03
C PRO A 358 18.16 13.30 -2.38
N SER A 359 18.56 13.63 -3.61
CA SER A 359 19.87 13.26 -4.12
C SER A 359 20.80 14.43 -4.36
N GLY A 360 20.28 15.66 -4.33
CA GLY A 360 21.05 16.84 -4.73
C GLY A 360 21.28 16.97 -6.23
N HIS A 361 20.79 16.04 -7.07
CA HIS A 361 21.01 16.08 -8.51
C HIS A 361 20.19 17.18 -9.19
N THR A 362 20.79 17.86 -10.16
CA THR A 362 20.14 18.90 -10.96
C THR A 362 20.25 18.59 -12.45
N GLN A 363 19.24 19.00 -13.21
CA GLN A 363 19.19 18.88 -14.67
C GLN A 363 18.41 20.04 -15.30
N TRP A 364 18.61 20.28 -16.58
CA TRP A 364 17.88 21.32 -17.33
C TRP A 364 16.66 20.75 -18.04
N GLU A 365 16.69 19.47 -18.39
CA GLU A 365 15.59 18.74 -19.00
C GLU A 365 14.44 18.55 -18.01
N VAL A 366 13.22 18.83 -18.44
CA VAL A 366 12.02 18.65 -17.62
C VAL A 366 11.86 17.16 -17.26
N PRO A 367 11.90 16.78 -15.98
CA PRO A 367 11.62 15.41 -15.56
C PRO A 367 10.25 14.98 -16.04
N LYS A 368 10.10 13.73 -16.46
CA LYS A 368 8.83 13.25 -17.04
C LYS A 368 7.58 13.57 -16.19
N CYS A 369 7.66 13.45 -14.86
CA CYS A 369 6.56 13.73 -13.94
C CYS A 369 6.16 15.20 -13.93
N MET A 370 7.14 16.11 -14.10
CA MET A 370 6.89 17.54 -14.26
C MET A 370 6.31 17.81 -15.65
N ALA A 371 6.84 17.14 -16.68
CA ALA A 371 6.37 17.28 -18.06
C ALA A 371 4.91 16.84 -18.21
N ASP A 372 4.51 15.75 -17.56
CA ASP A 372 3.13 15.24 -17.52
C ASP A 372 2.16 16.23 -16.84
N LEU A 373 2.66 17.14 -15.98
CA LEU A 373 1.90 18.24 -15.40
C LEU A 373 1.87 19.51 -16.28
N GLY A 374 2.51 19.48 -17.45
CA GLY A 374 2.54 20.61 -18.37
C GLY A 374 3.76 21.52 -18.22
N TRP A 375 4.78 21.17 -17.43
CA TRP A 375 6.04 21.93 -17.39
C TRP A 375 6.74 22.02 -18.75
N GLY A 376 6.48 21.07 -19.66
CA GLY A 376 6.98 21.14 -21.04
C GLY A 376 6.41 22.31 -21.86
N SER A 377 5.31 22.92 -21.39
CA SER A 377 4.62 24.04 -22.06
C SER A 377 4.76 25.37 -21.31
N VAL A 378 5.44 25.40 -20.15
CA VAL A 378 5.67 26.64 -19.40
C VAL A 378 6.75 27.44 -20.12
N ALA A 379 6.40 28.66 -20.55
CA ALA A 379 7.34 29.54 -21.23
C ALA A 379 8.48 29.96 -20.30
N ALA A 380 9.61 30.36 -20.88
CA ALA A 380 10.77 30.81 -20.11
C ALA A 380 10.46 32.00 -19.19
N ASP A 381 9.41 32.78 -19.42
CA ASP A 381 9.01 33.87 -18.53
C ASP A 381 8.11 33.43 -17.36
N GLY A 382 7.84 32.13 -17.22
CA GLY A 382 6.94 31.56 -16.20
C GLY A 382 5.46 31.70 -16.53
N SER A 383 5.09 32.21 -17.72
CA SER A 383 3.70 32.16 -18.18
C SER A 383 3.36 30.77 -18.73
N ALA A 384 2.22 30.22 -18.31
CA ALA A 384 1.66 29.03 -18.95
C ALA A 384 1.14 29.45 -20.35
N ALA A 385 1.58 28.74 -21.39
CA ALA A 385 1.26 29.03 -22.78
C ALA A 385 -0.21 28.79 -23.14
#